data_AF-X0U5H3-F1
#
_entry.id   AF-X0U5H3-F1
#
_cell.length_a   1.000
_cell.length_b   1.000
_cell.length_c   1.000
_cell.angle_alpha   90.00
_cell.angle_beta   90.00
_cell.angle_gamma   90.00
#
_symmetry.space_group_name_H-M   'P 1'
#
loop_
_entity.id
_entity.type
_entity.pdbx_description
1 polymer ?
#
loop_
_entity_poly.entity_id
_entity_poly.type
_entity_poly.pdbx_seq_one_letter_code
_entity_poly.pdbx_strand_id
1 'polypeptide(L)'
;MELIIQNSEDNKIYDISEVVKGVTYTSNIRGGASKLSFSYIKGEGTEFSNGSVVRFKYNGNPIFFGYIFSSERNEGDMISVVSYDQMRYLKGKDTMILKEETLSTLTKKICDKFML
;
A
#
# COMPACT_ATOMS: atom_id res chain seq x y z
N MET A 1 5.13 -4.59 16.97
CA MET A 1 4.89 -4.35 15.52
C MET A 1 3.41 -4.24 15.35
N GLU A 2 2.92 -3.29 14.56
CA GLU A 2 1.49 -3.13 14.29
C GLU A 2 1.26 -3.19 12.78
N LEU A 3 0.39 -4.08 12.33
CA LEU A 3 -0.06 -4.18 10.94
C LEU A 3 -1.59 -4.15 10.91
N ILE A 4 -2.11 -3.02 10.46
CA ILE A 4 -3.54 -2.76 10.40
C ILE A 4 -3.99 -2.71 8.95
N ILE A 5 -5.09 -3.37 8.65
CA ILE A 5 -5.72 -3.35 7.34
C ILE A 5 -7.14 -2.82 7.48
N GLN A 6 -7.49 -1.81 6.69
CA GLN A 6 -8.87 -1.40 6.50
C GLN A 6 -9.37 -2.01 5.20
N ASN A 7 -10.31 -2.94 5.29
CA ASN A 7 -10.83 -3.62 4.11
C ASN A 7 -11.70 -2.66 3.29
N SER A 8 -11.49 -2.61 1.98
CA SER A 8 -12.20 -1.69 1.10
C SER A 8 -13.67 -2.05 0.90
N GLU A 9 -14.05 -3.32 1.10
CA GLU A 9 -15.43 -3.79 0.88
C GLU A 9 -16.36 -3.44 2.04
N ASP A 10 -15.94 -3.70 3.28
CA ASP A 10 -16.77 -3.52 4.48
C ASP A 10 -16.37 -2.27 5.30
N ASN A 11 -15.30 -1.58 4.91
CA ASN A 11 -14.70 -0.46 5.63
C ASN A 11 -14.30 -0.76 7.08
N LYS A 12 -14.24 -2.04 7.47
CA LYS A 12 -13.81 -2.46 8.80
C LYS A 12 -12.30 -2.46 8.91
N ILE A 13 -11.84 -2.21 10.12
CA ILE A 13 -10.44 -2.15 10.47
C ILE A 13 -10.07 -3.43 11.21
N TYR A 14 -9.04 -4.10 10.72
CA TYR A 14 -8.53 -5.36 11.24
C TYR A 14 -7.08 -5.17 11.68
N ASP A 15 -6.78 -5.58 12.91
CA ASP A 15 -5.40 -5.72 13.37
C ASP A 15 -4.97 -7.17 13.15
N ILE A 16 -3.97 -7.36 12.27
CA ILE A 16 -3.46 -8.70 11.91
C ILE A 16 -2.05 -8.94 12.44
N SER A 17 -1.60 -8.14 13.41
CA SER A 17 -0.22 -8.16 13.91
C SER A 17 0.20 -9.52 14.48
N GLU A 18 -0.73 -10.28 15.05
CA GLU A 18 -0.46 -11.59 15.67
C GLU A 18 -0.42 -12.75 14.66
N VAL A 19 -1.10 -12.62 13.52
CA VAL A 19 -1.25 -13.70 12.53
C VAL A 19 -0.29 -13.58 11.35
N VAL A 20 0.46 -12.47 11.27
CA VAL A 20 1.47 -12.24 10.24
C VAL A 20 2.72 -13.09 10.52
N LYS A 21 3.23 -13.78 9.49
CA LYS A 21 4.41 -14.66 9.60
C LYS A 21 5.71 -14.02 9.11
N GLY A 22 5.61 -13.03 8.25
CA GLY A 22 6.75 -12.28 7.75
C GLY A 22 6.32 -10.97 7.13
N VAL A 23 7.14 -9.94 7.30
CA VAL A 23 6.94 -8.62 6.72
C VAL A 23 8.27 -8.16 6.11
N THR A 24 8.24 -7.83 4.83
CA THR A 24 9.36 -7.29 4.08
C THR A 24 8.98 -5.90 3.57
N TYR A 25 9.75 -4.90 3.96
CA TYR A 25 9.59 -3.53 3.50
C TYR A 25 10.79 -3.14 2.63
N THR A 26 10.53 -2.53 1.48
CA THR A 26 11.55 -1.97 0.61
C THR A 26 11.12 -0.59 0.16
N SER A 27 11.98 0.41 0.34
CA SER A 27 11.80 1.77 -0.17
C SER A 27 13.00 2.18 -1.00
N ASN A 28 12.72 3.05 -1.98
CA ASN A 28 13.73 3.56 -2.91
C ASN A 28 13.56 5.07 -3.02
N ILE A 29 14.66 5.81 -2.88
CA ILE A 29 14.64 7.27 -2.98
C ILE A 29 14.42 7.72 -4.44
N ARG A 30 14.91 6.95 -5.42
CA ARG A 30 14.89 7.32 -6.84
C ARG A 30 14.03 6.35 -7.64
N GLY A 31 13.02 6.88 -8.35
CA GLY A 31 12.26 6.14 -9.36
C GLY A 31 11.49 4.92 -8.85
N GLY A 32 11.23 4.85 -7.54
CA GLY A 32 10.58 3.72 -6.89
C GLY A 32 9.35 4.14 -6.11
N ALA A 33 8.49 3.15 -5.85
CA ALA A 33 7.41 3.21 -4.90
C ALA A 33 7.80 2.32 -3.72
N SER A 34 7.43 2.69 -2.50
CA SER A 34 7.64 1.81 -1.35
C SER A 34 6.76 0.57 -1.52
N LYS A 35 7.33 -0.59 -1.23
CA LYS A 35 6.68 -1.88 -1.33
C LYS A 35 6.70 -2.54 0.04
N LEU A 36 5.53 -2.97 0.50
CA LEU A 36 5.39 -3.80 1.68
C LEU A 36 4.79 -5.15 1.26
N SER A 37 5.53 -6.22 1.51
CA SER A 37 5.11 -7.60 1.25
C SER A 37 5.01 -8.35 2.56
N PHE A 38 3.90 -9.02 2.80
CA PHE A 38 3.70 -9.79 4.03
C PHE A 38 2.85 -11.02 3.76
N SER A 39 2.95 -12.01 4.65
CA SER A 39 2.09 -13.19 4.63
C SER A 39 1.41 -13.40 5.97
N TYR A 40 0.16 -13.85 5.94
CA TYR A 40 -0.61 -14.14 7.15
C TYR A 40 -1.44 -15.41 6.98
N ILE A 41 -1.84 -16.01 8.09
CA ILE A 41 -2.74 -17.18 8.10
C ILE A 41 -4.17 -16.67 7.97
N LYS A 42 -4.92 -17.22 7.01
CA LYS A 42 -6.34 -16.91 6.81
C LYS A 42 -7.15 -17.41 8.02
N GLY A 43 -7.79 -16.48 8.73
CA GLY A 43 -8.86 -16.76 9.68
C GLY A 43 -10.24 -16.57 9.04
N GLU A 44 -11.29 -16.87 9.80
CA GLU A 44 -12.66 -16.57 9.36
C GLU A 44 -12.84 -15.05 9.20
N GLY A 45 -13.27 -14.62 8.01
CA GLY A 45 -13.53 -13.21 7.71
C GLY A 45 -12.30 -12.32 7.49
N THR A 46 -11.08 -12.87 7.51
CA THR A 46 -9.85 -12.10 7.27
C THR A 46 -9.40 -12.20 5.80
N GLU A 47 -10.30 -11.91 4.87
CA GLU A 47 -9.98 -11.84 3.44
C GLU A 47 -10.08 -10.38 3.01
N PHE A 48 -8.95 -9.83 2.55
CA PHE A 48 -8.82 -8.40 2.26
C PHE A 48 -8.74 -8.19 0.75
N SER A 49 -9.60 -7.32 0.23
CA SER A 49 -9.68 -7.07 -1.20
C SER A 49 -8.60 -6.12 -1.69
N ASN A 50 -8.27 -6.21 -2.98
CA ASN A 50 -7.37 -5.25 -3.63
C ASN A 50 -7.93 -3.83 -3.47
N GLY A 51 -7.08 -2.87 -3.13
CA GLY A 51 -7.47 -1.51 -2.77
C GLY A 51 -7.69 -1.28 -1.27
N SER A 52 -7.67 -2.32 -0.44
CA SER A 52 -7.71 -2.17 1.02
C SER A 52 -6.49 -1.39 1.53
N VAL A 53 -6.69 -0.54 2.54
CA VAL A 53 -5.63 0.31 3.11
C VAL A 53 -4.78 -0.53 4.05
N VAL A 54 -3.46 -0.39 3.95
CA VAL A 54 -2.48 -1.05 4.81
C VAL A 54 -1.66 -0.01 5.56
N ARG A 55 -1.62 -0.14 6.89
CA ARG A 55 -0.79 0.67 7.77
C ARG A 55 0.16 -0.21 8.55
N PHE A 56 1.44 0.06 8.45
CA PHE A 56 2.48 -0.70 9.14
C PHE A 56 3.32 0.21 10.04
N LYS A 57 3.45 -0.20 11.31
CA LYS A 57 4.33 0.42 12.29
C LYS A 57 5.28 -0.59 12.90
N TYR A 58 6.52 -0.15 13.14
CA TYR A 58 7.54 -0.94 13.82
C TYR A 58 8.15 -0.11 14.95
N ASN A 59 8.15 -0.67 16.18
CA ASN A 59 8.59 0.02 17.40
C ASN A 59 7.96 1.41 17.58
N GLY A 60 6.66 1.54 17.31
CA GLY A 60 5.91 2.80 17.43
C GLY A 60 6.08 3.77 16.26
N ASN A 61 7.04 3.55 15.36
CA ASN A 61 7.28 4.42 14.21
C ASN A 61 6.42 4.02 13.01
N PRO A 62 5.75 4.97 12.33
CA PRO A 62 5.05 4.70 11.07
C PRO A 62 6.05 4.44 9.95
N ILE A 63 6.04 3.21 9.41
CA ILE A 63 7.00 2.78 8.38
C ILE A 63 6.36 2.78 7.00
N PHE A 64 5.09 2.38 6.89
CA PHE A 64 4.41 2.28 5.60
C PHE A 64 2.93 2.58 5.69
N PHE A 65 2.44 3.27 4.66
CA PHE A 65 1.04 3.54 4.40
C PHE A 65 0.79 3.37 2.91
N GLY A 66 -0.18 2.55 2.56
CA GLY A 66 -0.44 2.22 1.16
C GLY A 66 -1.65 1.32 1.00
N TYR A 67 -1.72 0.65 -0.16
CA TYR A 67 -2.88 -0.13 -0.56
C TYR A 67 -2.48 -1.53 -1.01
N ILE A 68 -3.34 -2.51 -0.74
CA ILE A 68 -3.20 -3.86 -1.27
C ILE A 68 -3.31 -3.81 -2.80
N PHE A 69 -2.25 -4.26 -3.47
CA PHE A 69 -2.20 -4.34 -4.93
C PHE A 69 -2.53 -5.73 -5.44
N SER A 70 -2.04 -6.76 -4.73
CA SER A 70 -2.38 -8.15 -5.01
C SER A 70 -2.36 -8.98 -3.74
N SER A 71 -3.24 -9.98 -3.70
CA SER A 71 -3.29 -11.02 -2.68
C SER A 71 -3.33 -12.38 -3.38
N GLU A 72 -2.44 -13.28 -2.98
CA GLU A 72 -2.33 -14.64 -3.53
C GLU A 72 -2.52 -15.65 -2.39
N ARG A 73 -3.36 -16.66 -2.62
CA ARG A 73 -3.57 -17.77 -1.68
C ARG A 73 -2.57 -18.87 -1.99
N ASN A 74 -1.79 -19.25 -1.00
CA ASN A 74 -0.84 -20.35 -1.05
C ASN A 74 -1.44 -21.63 -0.43
N GLU A 75 -0.75 -22.75 -0.60
CA GLU A 75 -1.08 -24.01 0.08
C GLU A 75 -1.03 -23.84 1.61
N GLY A 76 -2.02 -24.41 2.32
CA GLY A 76 -2.09 -24.37 3.79
C GLY A 76 -2.71 -23.10 4.39
N ASP A 77 -3.69 -22.48 3.72
CA ASP A 77 -4.44 -21.32 4.20
C ASP A 77 -3.61 -20.05 4.46
N MET A 78 -2.41 -19.97 3.87
CA MET A 78 -1.59 -18.77 3.94
C MET A 78 -1.93 -17.82 2.79
N ILE A 79 -2.08 -16.53 3.09
CA ILE A 79 -2.28 -15.47 2.09
C ILE A 79 -1.02 -14.61 2.05
N SER A 80 -0.47 -14.43 0.85
CA SER A 80 0.61 -13.50 0.56
C SER A 80 0.06 -12.22 -0.04
N VAL A 81 0.43 -11.09 0.54
CA VAL A 81 -0.04 -9.77 0.12
C VAL A 81 1.13 -8.92 -0.33
N VAL A 82 0.93 -8.24 -1.46
CA VAL A 82 1.79 -7.17 -1.94
C VAL A 82 1.02 -5.87 -1.88
N SER A 83 1.59 -4.89 -1.19
CA SER A 83 1.06 -3.53 -1.09
C SER A 83 2.09 -2.49 -1.51
N TYR A 84 1.61 -1.39 -2.07
CA TYR A 84 2.44 -0.25 -2.46
C TYR A 84 1.91 1.05 -1.88
N ASP A 85 2.79 2.04 -1.71
CA ASP A 85 2.40 3.42 -1.44
C ASP A 85 1.79 4.08 -2.70
N GLN A 86 1.26 5.29 -2.53
CA GLN A 86 0.61 6.03 -3.61
C GLN A 86 1.58 6.40 -4.76
N MET A 87 2.89 6.44 -4.51
CA MET A 87 3.89 6.70 -5.56
C MET A 87 3.88 5.62 -6.66
N ARG A 88 3.28 4.45 -6.40
CA ARG A 88 3.07 3.41 -7.42
C ARG A 88 2.34 3.92 -8.65
N TYR A 89 1.35 4.81 -8.46
CA TYR A 89 0.52 5.33 -9.55
C TYR A 89 1.29 6.32 -10.45
N LEU A 90 2.37 6.93 -9.95
CA LEU A 90 3.26 7.78 -10.75
C LEU A 90 4.16 6.98 -11.71
N LYS A 91 4.19 5.64 -11.62
CA LYS A 91 4.97 4.80 -12.56
C LYS A 91 4.24 4.52 -13.88
N GLY A 92 2.98 4.96 -14.00
CA GLY A 92 2.22 4.87 -15.25
C GLY A 92 2.75 5.83 -16.32
N LYS A 93 2.51 5.51 -17.60
CA LYS A 93 2.76 6.46 -18.70
C LYS A 93 1.57 7.41 -18.79
N ASP A 94 1.84 8.72 -18.76
CA ASP A 94 0.82 9.75 -18.83
C ASP A 94 1.42 11.02 -19.48
N THR A 95 0.57 11.88 -20.01
CA THR A 95 0.95 13.13 -20.68
C THR A 95 0.10 14.28 -20.13
N MET A 96 0.74 15.40 -19.81
CA MET A 96 0.07 16.65 -19.43
C MET A 96 0.67 17.81 -20.23
N ILE A 97 -0.18 18.69 -20.77
CA ILE A 97 0.25 19.89 -21.47
C ILE A 97 0.28 21.04 -20.46
N LEU A 98 1.39 21.77 -20.43
CA LEU A 98 1.64 22.89 -19.53
C LEU A 98 1.96 24.12 -20.36
N LYS A 99 1.47 25.30 -19.94
CA LYS A 99 1.79 26.57 -20.57
C LYS A 99 2.18 27.56 -19.49
N GLU A 100 3.44 28.00 -19.51
CA GLU A 100 3.99 29.06 -18.64
C GLU A 100 3.75 28.84 -17.13
N GLU A 101 3.94 27.61 -16.66
CA GLU A 101 3.75 27.26 -15.24
C GLU A 101 5.06 27.07 -14.48
N THR A 102 5.03 27.37 -13.18
CA THR A 102 6.14 27.10 -12.27
C THR A 102 6.22 25.61 -11.92
N LEU A 103 7.40 25.15 -11.51
CA LEU A 103 7.58 23.79 -11.02
C LEU A 103 6.64 23.45 -9.86
N SER A 104 6.40 24.40 -8.94
CA SER A 104 5.48 24.18 -7.82
C SER A 104 4.03 23.98 -8.27
N THR A 105 3.59 24.70 -9.30
CA THR A 105 2.24 24.54 -9.85
C THR A 105 2.11 23.18 -10.54
N LEU A 106 3.13 22.77 -11.28
CA LEU A 106 3.20 21.44 -11.89
C LEU A 106 3.13 20.34 -10.82
N THR A 107 3.93 20.42 -9.76
CA THR A 107 3.93 19.42 -8.69
C THR A 107 2.54 19.30 -8.06
N LYS A 108 1.88 20.42 -7.75
CA LYS A 108 0.52 20.41 -7.20
C LYS A 108 -0.47 19.73 -8.16
N LYS A 109 -0.44 20.09 -9.44
CA LYS A 109 -1.32 19.45 -10.45
C LYS A 109 -1.12 17.95 -10.56
N ILE A 110 0.12 17.48 -10.45
CA ILE A 110 0.42 16.04 -10.45
C ILE A 110 -0.15 15.40 -9.18
N CYS A 111 0.09 15.98 -8.00
CA CYS A 111 -0.46 15.48 -6.74
C CYS A 111 -2.00 15.42 -6.77
N ASP A 112 -2.65 16.49 -7.23
CA ASP A 112 -4.11 16.56 -7.32
C ASP A 112 -4.67 15.52 -8.31
N LYS A 113 -4.02 15.35 -9.47
CA LYS A 113 -4.44 14.39 -10.50
C LYS A 113 -4.38 12.94 -10.00
N PHE A 114 -3.39 12.61 -9.17
CA PHE A 114 -3.17 11.24 -8.67
C PHE A 114 -3.61 11.04 -7.21
N MET A 115 -4.25 12.04 -6.60
CA MET A 115 -4.72 12.02 -5.20
C MET A 115 -3.61 11.65 -4.20
N LEU A 116 -2.45 12.30 -4.33
CA LEU A 116 -1.25 12.11 -3.50
C LEU A 116 -1.20 13.02 -2.28
#